data_AF-A0A9E3TN67-F1
#
_entry.id   AF-A0A9E3TN67-F1
#
_cell.length_a   1.000
_cell.length_b   1.000
_cell.length_c   1.000
_cell.angle_alpha   90.00
_cell.angle_beta   90.00
_cell.angle_gamma   90.00
#
_symmetry.space_group_name_H-M   'P 1'
#
loop_
_entity.id
_entity.type
_entity.pdbx_description
1 polymer ?
#
loop_
_entity_poly.entity_id
_entity_poly.type
_entity_poly.pdbx_seq_one_letter_code
_entity_poly.pdbx_strand_id
1 'polypeptide(L)'
;MPEFRTEVSHTLGKEDATAKLKTFIERVQERYKDQVSAIGGSWQENKLDFSLTTFGFTITGALTVEDQIAVLEGQLPFAAVAFRGKIEQGIKAELEKALA
;
A
#
# COMPACT_ATOMS: atom_id res chain seq x y z
N MET A 1 -18.25 0.08 -0.77
CA MET A 1 -17.04 -0.35 -0.02
C MET A 1 -16.46 0.90 0.61
N PRO A 2 -16.20 0.93 1.92
CA PRO A 2 -15.59 2.08 2.56
C PRO A 2 -14.17 2.29 2.06
N GLU A 3 -13.89 3.54 1.72
CA GLU A 3 -12.58 4.03 1.30
C GLU A 3 -11.83 4.65 2.48
N PHE A 4 -10.51 4.52 2.44
CA PHE A 4 -9.58 5.19 3.35
C PHE A 4 -8.47 5.86 2.56
N ARG A 5 -7.98 6.98 3.09
CA ARG A 5 -6.90 7.78 2.52
C ARG A 5 -5.94 8.15 3.64
N THR A 6 -4.66 7.95 3.41
CA THR A 6 -3.59 8.35 4.34
C THR A 6 -2.42 8.91 3.55
N GLU A 7 -1.71 9.85 4.15
CA GLU A 7 -0.65 10.62 3.50
C GLU A 7 0.61 10.51 4.38
N VAL A 8 1.75 10.24 3.74
CA VAL A 8 3.04 10.05 4.41
C VAL A 8 4.07 10.98 3.78
N SER A 9 4.62 11.90 4.57
CA SER A 9 5.64 12.82 4.11
C SER A 9 7.01 12.14 4.01
N HIS A 10 7.79 12.43 2.96
CA HIS A 10 9.17 11.95 2.77
C HIS A 10 10.06 13.01 2.14
N THR A 11 11.38 12.87 2.26
CA THR A 11 12.37 13.84 1.72
C THR A 11 13.20 13.29 0.58
N LEU A 12 12.89 12.08 0.09
CA LEU A 12 13.68 11.35 -0.92
C LEU A 12 13.45 11.83 -2.37
N GLY A 13 12.41 12.64 -2.64
CA GLY A 13 11.99 12.95 -4.02
C GLY A 13 11.16 11.84 -4.66
N LYS A 14 10.41 12.16 -5.71
CA LYS A 14 9.45 11.21 -6.34
C LYS A 14 10.13 9.93 -6.84
N GLU A 15 11.25 10.06 -7.55
CA GLU A 15 11.91 8.94 -8.22
C GLU A 15 12.56 7.96 -7.24
N ASP A 16 13.31 8.47 -6.25
CA ASP A 16 14.02 7.63 -5.26
C ASP A 16 13.01 6.95 -4.32
N ALA A 17 11.97 7.68 -3.90
CA ALA A 17 10.86 7.12 -3.13
C ALA A 17 10.14 6.00 -3.88
N THR A 18 9.84 6.21 -5.17
CA THR A 18 9.19 5.20 -6.03
C THR A 18 10.08 3.96 -6.15
N ALA A 19 11.39 4.13 -6.38
CA ALA A 19 12.33 3.01 -6.49
C ALA A 19 12.41 2.21 -5.18
N LYS A 20 12.55 2.88 -4.03
CA LYS A 20 12.54 2.22 -2.71
C LYS A 20 11.24 1.47 -2.45
N LEU A 21 10.10 2.12 -2.70
CA LEU A 21 8.78 1.55 -2.48
C LEU A 21 8.54 0.33 -3.38
N LYS A 22 9.02 0.35 -4.63
CA LYS A 22 8.93 -0.78 -5.54
C LYS A 22 9.66 -2.00 -4.97
N THR A 23 10.92 -1.87 -4.60
CA THR A 23 11.71 -2.96 -4.00
C THR A 23 11.16 -3.41 -2.64
N PHE A 24 10.56 -2.50 -1.88
CA PHE A 24 9.92 -2.83 -0.61
C PHE A 24 8.66 -3.65 -0.83
N ILE A 25 7.79 -3.25 -1.76
CA ILE A 25 6.53 -3.91 -2.05
C ILE A 25 6.75 -5.27 -2.70
N GLU A 26 7.77 -5.44 -3.55
CA GLU A 26 8.16 -6.77 -4.04
C GLU A 26 8.50 -7.72 -2.88
N ARG A 27 9.26 -7.25 -1.89
CA ARG A 27 9.61 -8.05 -0.69
C ARG A 27 8.39 -8.35 0.19
N VAL A 28 7.50 -7.37 0.38
CA VAL A 28 6.22 -7.57 1.08
C VAL A 28 5.39 -8.60 0.33
N GLN A 29 5.29 -8.47 -0.98
CA GLN A 29 4.51 -9.36 -1.83
C GLN A 29 5.01 -10.80 -1.74
N GLU A 30 6.32 -11.03 -1.73
CA GLU A 30 6.91 -12.35 -1.48
C GLU A 30 6.63 -12.85 -0.06
N ARG A 31 6.83 -12.01 0.96
CA ARG A 31 6.66 -12.38 2.37
C ARG A 31 5.22 -12.75 2.73
N TYR A 32 4.25 -12.06 2.13
CA TYR A 32 2.84 -12.28 2.39
C TYR A 32 2.19 -13.24 1.41
N LYS A 33 2.89 -13.70 0.37
CA LYS A 33 2.39 -14.63 -0.65
C LYS A 33 1.78 -15.90 -0.05
N ASP A 34 2.33 -16.40 1.05
CA ASP A 34 1.81 -17.58 1.75
C ASP A 34 0.59 -17.27 2.64
N GLN A 35 0.38 -16.01 3.04
CA GLN A 35 -0.73 -15.58 3.90
C GLN A 35 -1.93 -15.03 3.12
N VAL A 36 -1.77 -14.82 1.81
CA VAL A 36 -2.75 -14.12 0.97
C VAL A 36 -3.03 -14.99 -0.25
N SER A 37 -4.30 -15.20 -0.57
CA SER A 37 -4.72 -16.08 -1.68
C SER A 37 -4.36 -15.49 -3.04
N ALA A 38 -4.39 -14.16 -3.16
CA ALA A 38 -3.94 -13.45 -4.34
C ALA A 38 -3.33 -12.11 -3.94
N ILE A 39 -2.25 -11.73 -4.59
CA ILE A 39 -1.64 -10.41 -4.45
C ILE A 39 -1.21 -9.93 -5.82
N GLY A 40 -1.64 -8.74 -6.19
CA GLY A 40 -1.33 -8.07 -7.44
C GLY A 40 -0.84 -6.66 -7.15
N GLY A 41 0.17 -6.23 -7.90
CA GLY A 41 0.72 -4.88 -7.81
C GLY A 41 1.19 -4.47 -9.20
N SER A 42 0.71 -3.33 -9.69
CA SER A 42 1.14 -2.77 -10.97
C SER A 42 1.55 -1.32 -10.77
N TRP A 43 2.83 -1.06 -10.99
CA TRP A 43 3.36 0.30 -11.02
C TRP A 43 3.05 0.95 -12.36
N GLN A 44 2.43 2.12 -12.30
CA GLN A 44 2.17 3.05 -13.39
C GLN A 44 2.91 4.36 -13.08
N GLU A 45 4.15 4.47 -13.58
CA GLU A 45 5.03 5.62 -13.31
C GLU A 45 5.28 5.84 -11.81
N ASN A 46 4.57 6.77 -11.17
CA ASN A 46 4.65 7.08 -9.75
C ASN A 46 3.42 6.65 -8.95
N LYS A 47 2.50 5.91 -9.57
CA LYS A 47 1.34 5.34 -8.91
C LYS A 47 1.46 3.82 -8.90
N LEU A 48 1.19 3.20 -7.77
CA LEU A 48 1.09 1.76 -7.64
C LEU A 48 -0.35 1.38 -7.37
N ASP A 49 -0.98 0.66 -8.29
CA ASP A 49 -2.26 0.01 -8.03
C ASP A 49 -2.00 -1.39 -7.48
N PHE A 50 -2.54 -1.68 -6.29
CA PHE A 50 -2.41 -2.98 -5.65
C PHE A 50 -3.77 -3.60 -5.34
N SER A 51 -3.78 -4.93 -5.34
CA SER A 51 -4.94 -5.74 -4.99
C SER A 51 -4.48 -6.94 -4.17
N LEU A 52 -5.23 -7.23 -3.12
CA LEU A 52 -4.92 -8.26 -2.16
C LEU A 52 -6.19 -9.04 -1.87
N THR A 53 -6.16 -10.35 -1.98
CA THR A 53 -7.25 -11.21 -1.55
C THR A 53 -6.76 -12.12 -0.44
N THR A 54 -7.37 -12.03 0.74
CA THR A 54 -7.02 -12.84 1.91
C THR A 54 -8.28 -13.19 2.70
N PHE A 55 -8.38 -14.41 3.22
CA PHE A 55 -9.55 -14.91 3.96
C PHE A 55 -10.91 -14.65 3.27
N GLY A 56 -10.95 -14.62 1.93
CA GLY A 56 -12.15 -14.30 1.15
C GLY A 56 -12.51 -12.82 1.05
N PHE A 57 -11.68 -11.92 1.58
CA PHE A 57 -11.79 -10.47 1.43
C PHE A 57 -10.83 -9.96 0.37
N THR A 58 -11.35 -9.26 -0.63
CA THR A 58 -10.54 -8.53 -1.61
C THR A 58 -10.42 -7.08 -1.20
N ILE A 59 -9.19 -6.64 -0.98
CA ILE A 59 -8.79 -5.27 -0.66
C ILE A 59 -8.07 -4.73 -1.90
N THR A 60 -8.45 -3.55 -2.35
CA THR A 60 -7.82 -2.87 -3.48
C THR A 60 -7.38 -1.50 -3.05
N GLY A 61 -6.29 -0.99 -3.61
CA GLY A 61 -5.85 0.36 -3.33
C GLY A 61 -4.84 0.86 -4.33
N ALA A 62 -4.51 2.13 -4.20
CA ALA A 62 -3.51 2.81 -4.97
C ALA A 62 -2.60 3.63 -4.05
N LEU A 63 -1.31 3.59 -4.33
CA LEU A 63 -0.30 4.44 -3.68
C LEU A 63 0.26 5.39 -4.73
N THR A 64 0.05 6.68 -4.57
CA THR A 64 0.61 7.72 -5.43
C THR A 64 1.78 8.37 -4.72
N VAL A 65 2.97 8.25 -5.29
CA VAL A 65 4.18 8.88 -4.79
C VAL A 65 4.34 10.23 -5.48
N GLU A 66 4.40 11.29 -4.69
CA GLU A 66 4.74 12.63 -5.14
C GLU A 66 6.17 12.98 -4.67
N ASP A 67 6.57 14.24 -4.85
CA ASP A 67 7.96 14.65 -4.59
C ASP A 67 8.33 14.59 -3.09
N GLN A 68 7.37 14.95 -2.24
CA GLN A 68 7.57 15.04 -0.79
C GLN A 68 6.50 14.31 0.02
N ILE A 69 5.52 13.70 -0.63
CA ILE A 69 4.42 13.01 0.01
C ILE A 69 4.06 11.74 -0.78
N ALA A 70 3.67 10.70 -0.06
CA ALA A 70 3.09 9.49 -0.61
C ALA A 70 1.64 9.40 -0.13
N VAL A 71 0.70 9.43 -1.08
CA VAL A 71 -0.74 9.37 -0.84
C VAL A 71 -1.20 7.93 -1.08
N LEU A 72 -1.69 7.28 -0.04
CA LEU A 72 -2.27 5.96 -0.12
C LEU A 72 -3.79 6.04 -0.02
N GLU A 73 -4.47 5.43 -0.99
CA GLU A 73 -5.91 5.31 -1.05
C GLU A 73 -6.28 3.84 -1.16
N GLY A 74 -7.24 3.37 -0.38
CA GLY A 74 -7.65 1.97 -0.40
C GLY A 74 -9.13 1.80 -0.17
N GLN A 75 -9.66 0.71 -0.71
CA GLN A 75 -11.03 0.27 -0.56
C GLN A 75 -11.01 -1.11 0.08
N LEU A 76 -11.81 -1.25 1.14
CA LEU A 76 -11.99 -2.51 1.82
C LEU A 76 -13.48 -2.89 1.87
N PRO A 77 -13.80 -4.19 1.88
CA PRO A 77 -15.17 -4.64 2.06
C PRO A 77 -15.67 -4.26 3.46
N PHE A 78 -16.99 -4.07 3.60
CA PHE A 78 -17.60 -3.66 4.88
C PHE A 78 -17.27 -4.62 6.04
N ALA A 79 -17.13 -5.91 5.75
CA ALA A 79 -16.73 -6.93 6.72
C ALA A 79 -15.32 -6.68 7.32
N ALA A 80 -14.44 -5.97 6.61
CA ALA A 80 -13.08 -5.64 7.06
C ALA A 80 -12.97 -4.27 7.76
N VAL A 81 -14.08 -3.54 7.93
CA VAL A 81 -14.08 -2.17 8.49
C VAL A 81 -13.54 -2.09 9.91
N ALA A 82 -13.83 -3.11 10.74
CA ALA A 82 -13.28 -3.20 12.08
C ALA A 82 -11.74 -3.24 12.10
N PHE A 83 -11.12 -3.66 10.99
CA PHE A 83 -9.66 -3.73 10.82
C PHE A 83 -9.09 -2.53 10.06
N ARG A 84 -9.92 -1.63 9.53
CA ARG A 84 -9.49 -0.45 8.75
C ARG A 84 -8.38 0.32 9.44
N GLY A 85 -8.56 0.67 10.72
CA GLY A 85 -7.56 1.45 11.45
C GLY A 85 -6.22 0.72 11.59
N LYS A 86 -6.23 -0.60 11.80
CA LYS A 86 -4.99 -1.41 11.85
C LYS A 86 -4.33 -1.52 10.48
N ILE A 87 -5.11 -1.67 9.41
CA ILE A 87 -4.59 -1.73 8.03
C ILE A 87 -3.97 -0.39 7.66
N GLU A 88 -4.69 0.71 7.90
CA GLU A 88 -4.22 2.07 7.63
C GLU A 88 -2.93 2.38 8.40
N GLN A 89 -2.89 2.09 9.71
CA GLN A 89 -1.68 2.26 10.52
C GLN A 89 -0.54 1.33 10.09
N GLY A 90 -0.84 0.08 9.75
CA GLY A 90 0.15 -0.90 9.29
C GLY A 90 0.79 -0.48 7.97
N ILE A 91 -0.02 -0.10 6.98
CA ILE A 91 0.51 0.38 5.70
C ILE A 91 1.26 1.69 5.89
N LYS A 92 0.72 2.63 6.68
CA LYS A 92 1.42 3.88 7.01
C LYS A 92 2.81 3.62 7.60
N ALA A 93 2.91 2.75 8.61
CA ALA A 93 4.18 2.43 9.25
C ALA A 93 5.17 1.75 8.29
N GLU A 94 4.68 0.86 7.42
CA GLU A 94 5.51 0.21 6.40
C GLU A 94 5.98 1.20 5.33
N LEU A 95 5.14 2.17 4.94
CA LEU A 95 5.53 3.27 4.05
C LEU A 95 6.56 4.19 4.71
N GLU A 96 6.34 4.60 5.96
CA GLU A 96 7.30 5.39 6.73
C GLU A 96 8.65 4.67 6.83
N LYS A 97 8.64 3.35 7.04
CA LYS A 97 9.85 2.53 7.10
C LYS A 97 10.54 2.36 5.74
N ALA A 98 9.79 2.31 4.65
CA ALA A 98 10.34 2.25 3.31
C ALA A 98 10.93 3.61 2.87
N LEU A 99 10.37 4.70 3.37
CA LEU A 99 10.75 6.08 3.05
C LEU A 99 11.71 6.73 4.07
N ALA A 100 12.05 6.02 5.13
CA ALA A 100 13.08 6.39 6.09
C ALA A 100 14.51 6.29 5.51
#